data_AF-A0A2Z3GH90-F1
#
_entry.id   AF-A0A2Z3GH90-F1
#
_cell.length_a   1.000
_cell.length_b   1.000
_cell.length_c   1.000
_cell.angle_alpha   90.00
_cell.angle_beta   90.00
_cell.angle_gamma   90.00
#
_symmetry.space_group_name_H-M   'P 1'
#
loop_
_entity.id
_entity.type
_entity.pdbx_description
1 polymer ?
#
loop_
_entity_poly.entity_id
_entity_poly.type
_entity_poly.pdbx_seq_one_letter_code
_entity_poly.pdbx_strand_id
1 'polypeptide(L)'
;MRLEAVDALRGFALLGIWLVHFLITFVGQRGDGTGPAGPPSAGETAVRLAIDTFVAGKFFSIFSLLFGLGFALQLRSAGAKGQPYTARFVWRLALLGALGWLHRLLFEFEILHIYAVVGLLLVLVYRWRNAWLLFASGLLFVGGLGFAFWLAPVTALFTGAFGEAVGSFLVDEFSGFRVFTVAAMFVLGLYLGRRDAFADTAANRVFFNRVLVVAAVGFAGAKLFYSQFASVVGAGIGPAIRFYDTFFTLKSLAVSALYLAGMMQLYRQPLFRRALAWLGPLGKMGLSTYVLQSLCLLLFAWCGRRYVGAAGLPLQVVLGAAALLFAAQAAAAHAWLHRFRYGPLEWLWRSATYRQWQPMRRK
;
A
#
# COMPACT_ATOMS: atom_id res chain seq x y z
N MET A 1 10.60 -15.49 -14.32
CA MET A 1 10.38 -14.05 -14.63
C MET A 1 9.13 -13.45 -13.99
N ARG A 2 7.89 -13.96 -14.24
CA ARG A 2 6.65 -13.37 -13.69
C ARG A 2 6.63 -13.24 -12.16
N LEU A 3 6.98 -14.31 -11.44
CA LEU A 3 6.97 -14.30 -9.96
C LEU A 3 8.05 -13.36 -9.39
N GLU A 4 9.23 -13.32 -9.99
CA GLU A 4 10.33 -12.45 -9.54
C GLU A 4 10.01 -10.96 -9.70
N ALA A 5 9.40 -10.57 -10.83
CA ALA A 5 9.02 -9.19 -11.06
C ALA A 5 7.93 -8.73 -10.07
N VAL A 6 6.98 -9.62 -9.75
CA VAL A 6 5.94 -9.38 -8.75
C VAL A 6 6.54 -9.28 -7.35
N ASP A 7 7.49 -10.14 -7.00
CA ASP A 7 8.19 -10.09 -5.71
C ASP A 7 9.00 -8.79 -5.59
N ALA A 8 9.74 -8.39 -6.64
CA ALA A 8 10.44 -7.11 -6.66
C ALA A 8 9.48 -5.92 -6.49
N LEU A 9 8.28 -5.99 -7.08
CA LEU A 9 7.28 -4.91 -7.00
C LEU A 9 6.68 -4.81 -5.59
N ARG A 10 6.51 -5.95 -4.90
CA ARG A 10 6.16 -5.97 -3.48
C ARG A 10 7.28 -5.36 -2.63
N GLY A 11 8.53 -5.71 -2.88
CA GLY A 11 9.69 -5.15 -2.19
C GLY A 11 9.78 -3.62 -2.37
N PHE A 12 9.56 -3.14 -3.59
CA PHE A 12 9.47 -1.71 -3.90
C PHE A 12 8.32 -1.02 -3.15
N ALA A 13 7.15 -1.66 -3.07
CA ALA A 13 6.03 -1.14 -2.30
C ALA A 13 6.35 -1.04 -0.79
N LEU A 14 7.04 -2.04 -0.23
CA LEU A 14 7.44 -2.05 1.17
C LEU A 14 8.48 -0.97 1.50
N LEU A 15 9.41 -0.68 0.58
CA LEU A 15 10.33 0.46 0.73
C LEU A 15 9.55 1.78 0.83
N GLY A 16 8.58 1.96 -0.06
CA GLY A 16 7.78 3.16 -0.08
C GLY A 16 6.90 3.35 1.16
N ILE A 17 6.24 2.27 1.62
CA ILE A 17 5.46 2.28 2.87
C ILE A 17 6.35 2.61 4.06
N TRP A 18 7.52 1.98 4.15
CA TRP A 18 8.52 2.25 5.19
C TRP A 18 8.90 3.73 5.24
N LEU A 19 9.28 4.30 4.09
CA LEU A 19 9.69 5.70 4.02
C LEU A 19 8.58 6.64 4.50
N VAL A 20 7.34 6.42 4.06
CA VAL A 20 6.19 7.23 4.46
C VAL A 20 5.93 7.14 5.96
N HIS A 21 5.87 5.94 6.53
CA HIS A 21 5.64 5.77 7.96
C HIS A 21 6.78 6.38 8.79
N PHE A 22 8.02 6.20 8.37
CA PHE A 22 9.17 6.76 9.07
C PHE A 22 9.14 8.31 9.06
N LEU A 23 8.77 8.89 7.92
CA LEU A 23 8.64 10.34 7.78
C LEU A 23 7.50 10.91 8.62
N ILE A 24 6.29 10.34 8.51
CA ILE A 24 5.11 10.82 9.26
C ILE A 24 5.32 10.67 10.78
N THR A 25 6.05 9.64 11.21
CA THR A 25 6.26 9.38 12.64
C THR A 25 7.35 10.26 13.23
N PHE A 26 8.43 10.55 12.49
CA PHE A 26 9.64 11.14 13.08
C PHE A 26 10.01 12.52 12.55
N VAL A 27 9.54 12.96 11.38
CA VAL A 27 9.82 14.32 10.92
C VAL A 27 9.06 15.29 11.81
N GLY A 28 9.78 16.20 12.47
CA GLY A 28 9.17 17.30 13.21
C GLY A 28 8.36 18.22 12.29
N GLN A 29 7.07 18.39 12.62
CA GLN A 29 6.22 19.58 12.46
C GLN A 29 4.74 19.22 12.68
N ARG A 30 4.26 19.33 13.93
CA ARG A 30 2.84 19.52 14.25
C ARG A 30 2.65 20.97 14.73
N GLY A 31 1.46 21.52 14.53
CA GLY A 31 1.12 22.94 14.79
C GLY A 31 1.13 23.36 16.26
N ASP A 32 1.93 22.74 17.12
CA ASP A 32 2.14 23.04 18.53
C ASP A 32 3.38 23.92 18.80
N GLY A 33 4.11 24.31 17.74
CA GLY A 33 5.26 25.22 17.85
C GLY A 33 6.60 24.54 18.18
N THR A 34 6.68 23.22 18.19
CA THR A 34 7.93 22.49 18.51
C THR A 34 8.69 21.95 17.28
N GLY A 35 8.38 22.46 16.08
CA GLY A 35 9.16 22.19 14.86
C GLY A 35 10.51 22.95 14.80
N PRO A 36 11.34 22.78 13.75
CA PRO A 36 12.54 23.60 13.57
C PRO A 36 12.19 25.08 13.71
N ALA A 37 13.07 25.85 14.33
CA ALA A 37 12.85 27.23 14.80
C ALA A 37 12.60 28.29 13.69
N GLY A 38 12.20 27.89 12.49
CA GLY A 38 11.90 28.74 11.34
C GLY A 38 11.23 27.97 10.19
N PRO A 39 10.78 28.69 9.14
CA PRO A 39 10.22 28.08 7.94
C PRO A 39 11.24 27.11 7.29
N PRO A 40 10.78 25.99 6.70
CA PRO A 40 11.67 25.04 6.06
C PRO A 40 12.48 25.70 4.95
N SER A 41 13.73 25.28 4.79
CA SER A 41 14.57 25.77 3.69
C SER A 41 13.95 25.43 2.32
N ALA A 42 14.37 26.12 1.25
CA ALA A 42 13.93 25.80 -0.10
C ALA A 42 14.22 24.33 -0.48
N GLY A 43 15.36 23.81 -0.04
CA GLY A 43 15.72 22.39 -0.22
C GLY A 43 14.79 21.44 0.53
N GLU A 44 14.49 21.72 1.81
CA GLU A 44 13.55 20.91 2.58
C GLU A 44 12.13 20.94 2.00
N THR A 45 11.68 22.12 1.56
CA THR A 45 10.38 22.29 0.90
C THR A 45 10.31 21.48 -0.39
N ALA A 46 11.36 21.50 -1.21
CA ALA A 46 11.44 20.70 -2.43
C ALA A 46 11.40 19.19 -2.13
N VAL A 47 12.11 18.73 -1.10
CA VAL A 47 12.11 17.32 -0.69
C VAL A 47 10.73 16.89 -0.16
N ARG A 48 10.09 17.70 0.69
CA ARG A 48 8.73 17.45 1.17
C ARG A 48 7.73 17.38 0.02
N LEU A 49 7.80 18.32 -0.92
CA LEU A 49 6.95 18.33 -2.11
C LEU A 49 7.19 17.08 -2.97
N ALA A 50 8.44 16.63 -3.12
CA ALA A 50 8.77 15.41 -3.85
C ALA A 50 8.17 14.18 -3.15
N ILE A 51 8.30 14.07 -1.83
CA ILE A 51 7.71 12.98 -1.04
C ILE A 51 6.18 12.98 -1.17
N ASP A 52 5.53 14.12 -1.01
CA ASP A 52 4.07 14.23 -1.11
C ASP A 52 3.57 13.98 -2.53
N THR A 53 4.37 14.33 -3.53
CA THR A 53 4.03 14.12 -4.93
C THR A 53 4.19 12.66 -5.33
N PHE A 54 5.31 12.03 -4.96
CA PHE A 54 5.76 10.76 -5.53
C PHE A 54 5.67 9.57 -4.56
N VAL A 55 5.77 9.81 -3.25
CA VAL A 55 5.92 8.74 -2.26
C VAL A 55 4.64 8.51 -1.43
N ALA A 56 4.12 9.56 -0.80
CA ALA A 56 3.03 9.47 0.18
C ALA A 56 1.70 8.96 -0.41
N GLY A 57 1.21 7.78 0.00
CA GLY A 57 -0.09 7.25 -0.43
C GLY A 57 -0.09 6.51 -1.78
N LYS A 58 1.06 6.14 -2.36
CA LYS A 58 1.12 5.47 -3.68
C LYS A 58 1.32 3.96 -3.54
N PHE A 59 2.10 3.58 -2.55
CA PHE A 59 2.55 2.21 -2.39
C PHE A 59 1.47 1.28 -1.81
N PHE A 60 0.52 1.81 -1.05
CA PHE A 60 -0.62 1.02 -0.57
C PHE A 60 -1.47 0.51 -1.73
N SER A 61 -1.70 1.32 -2.78
CA SER A 61 -2.46 0.93 -3.97
C SER A 61 -1.75 -0.18 -4.75
N ILE A 62 -0.42 -0.09 -4.89
CA ILE A 62 0.39 -1.15 -5.50
C ILE A 62 0.25 -2.43 -4.68
N PHE A 63 0.45 -2.35 -3.35
CA PHE A 63 0.34 -3.52 -2.47
C PHE A 63 -1.08 -4.13 -2.52
N SER A 64 -2.12 -3.29 -2.61
CA SER A 64 -3.51 -3.71 -2.73
C SER A 64 -3.76 -4.49 -4.03
N LEU A 65 -3.28 -3.95 -5.15
CA LEU A 65 -3.37 -4.61 -6.44
C LEU A 65 -2.64 -5.96 -6.43
N LEU A 66 -1.47 -6.02 -5.81
CA LEU A 66 -0.69 -7.25 -5.70
C LEU A 66 -1.32 -8.30 -4.78
N PHE A 67 -2.17 -7.89 -3.84
CA PHE A 67 -2.98 -8.80 -3.04
C PHE A 67 -4.04 -9.49 -3.91
N GLY A 68 -4.81 -8.72 -4.68
CA GLY A 68 -5.79 -9.25 -5.64
C GLY A 68 -5.16 -10.16 -6.71
N LEU A 69 -4.00 -9.76 -7.24
CA LEU A 69 -3.18 -10.58 -8.12
C LEU A 69 -2.76 -11.89 -7.45
N GLY A 70 -2.33 -11.82 -6.19
CA GLY A 70 -1.93 -12.98 -5.39
C GLY A 70 -3.08 -13.97 -5.21
N PHE A 71 -4.29 -13.48 -4.94
CA PHE A 71 -5.49 -14.30 -4.88
C PHE A 71 -5.78 -15.01 -6.21
N ALA A 72 -5.70 -14.32 -7.34
CA ALA A 72 -5.91 -14.93 -8.66
C ALA A 72 -4.87 -16.03 -8.98
N LEU A 73 -3.60 -15.80 -8.63
CA LEU A 73 -2.52 -16.78 -8.81
C LEU A 73 -2.74 -18.03 -7.95
N GLN A 74 -3.17 -17.86 -6.71
CA GLN A 74 -3.46 -18.95 -5.79
C GLN A 74 -4.70 -19.74 -6.20
N LEU A 75 -5.76 -19.06 -6.65
CA LEU A 75 -6.96 -19.69 -7.20
C LEU A 75 -6.60 -20.60 -8.40
N ARG A 76 -5.79 -20.09 -9.33
CA ARG A 76 -5.31 -20.88 -10.48
C ARG A 76 -4.49 -22.10 -10.05
N SER A 77 -3.61 -21.93 -9.07
CA SER A 77 -2.79 -23.02 -8.53
C SER A 77 -3.61 -24.09 -7.82
N ALA A 78 -4.67 -23.71 -7.09
CA ALA A 78 -5.55 -24.64 -6.42
C ALA A 78 -6.47 -25.39 -7.40
N GLY A 79 -6.98 -24.69 -8.43
CA GLY A 79 -7.74 -25.31 -9.52
C GLY A 79 -6.95 -26.37 -10.26
N ALA A 80 -5.67 -26.09 -10.58
CA ALA A 80 -4.77 -27.07 -11.19
C ALA A 80 -4.50 -28.32 -10.33
N LYS A 81 -4.82 -28.28 -9.03
CA LYS A 81 -4.65 -29.38 -8.08
C LYS A 81 -5.99 -30.01 -7.65
N GLY A 82 -7.10 -29.66 -8.31
CA GLY A 82 -8.44 -30.19 -8.01
C GLY A 82 -8.94 -29.86 -6.60
N GLN A 83 -8.49 -28.75 -6.03
CA GLN A 83 -8.45 -28.59 -4.59
C GLN A 83 -9.33 -27.38 -4.16
N PRO A 84 -10.25 -27.51 -3.17
CA PRO A 84 -11.19 -26.45 -2.83
C PRO A 84 -10.43 -25.25 -2.25
N TYR A 85 -10.55 -24.09 -2.90
CA TYR A 85 -9.75 -22.91 -2.58
C TYR A 85 -10.46 -21.90 -1.68
N THR A 86 -11.78 -21.74 -1.83
CA THR A 86 -12.55 -20.69 -1.15
C THR A 86 -12.40 -20.76 0.37
N ALA A 87 -12.65 -21.94 0.97
CA ALA A 87 -12.53 -22.12 2.42
C ALA A 87 -11.11 -21.81 2.93
N ARG A 88 -10.09 -22.21 2.18
CA ARG A 88 -8.69 -21.93 2.52
C ARG A 88 -8.36 -20.44 2.43
N PHE A 89 -8.90 -19.75 1.44
CA PHE A 89 -8.70 -18.32 1.33
C PHE A 89 -9.42 -17.55 2.45
N VAL A 90 -10.65 -17.92 2.79
CA VAL A 90 -11.37 -17.35 3.94
C VAL A 90 -10.62 -17.59 5.24
N TRP A 91 -10.11 -18.80 5.47
CA TRP A 91 -9.26 -19.11 6.63
C TRP A 91 -8.01 -18.22 6.68
N ARG A 92 -7.37 -18.00 5.53
CA ARG A 92 -6.25 -17.07 5.42
C ARG A 92 -6.67 -15.64 5.75
N LEU A 93 -7.83 -15.17 5.31
CA LEU A 93 -8.30 -13.83 5.70
C LEU A 93 -8.57 -13.75 7.20
N ALA A 94 -9.10 -14.80 7.82
CA ALA A 94 -9.28 -14.86 9.27
C ALA A 94 -7.94 -14.77 10.02
N LEU A 95 -6.92 -15.52 9.59
CA LEU A 95 -5.56 -15.39 10.12
C LEU A 95 -4.99 -13.98 9.91
N LEU A 96 -5.31 -13.33 8.77
CA LEU A 96 -4.84 -11.99 8.45
C LEU A 96 -5.47 -10.96 9.37
N GLY A 97 -6.78 -11.13 9.61
CA GLY A 97 -7.56 -10.28 10.51
C GLY A 97 -7.10 -10.44 11.95
N ALA A 98 -6.82 -11.66 12.41
CA ALA A 98 -6.27 -11.90 13.74
C ALA A 98 -4.90 -11.23 13.93
N LEU A 99 -4.02 -11.36 12.92
CA LEU A 99 -2.72 -10.70 12.94
C LEU A 99 -2.84 -9.18 12.87
N GLY A 100 -3.71 -8.65 12.02
CA GLY A 100 -3.98 -7.22 11.90
C GLY A 100 -4.58 -6.63 13.18
N TRP A 101 -5.48 -7.36 13.85
CA TRP A 101 -6.03 -6.96 15.14
C TRP A 101 -4.93 -6.89 16.22
N LEU A 102 -4.08 -7.92 16.33
CA LEU A 102 -2.94 -7.91 17.25
C LEU A 102 -1.96 -6.77 16.93
N HIS A 103 -1.69 -6.54 15.65
CA HIS A 103 -0.80 -5.47 15.20
C HIS A 103 -1.38 -4.09 15.53
N ARG A 104 -2.67 -3.86 15.34
CA ARG A 104 -3.35 -2.60 15.70
C ARG A 104 -3.24 -2.26 17.19
N LEU A 105 -3.11 -3.25 18.08
CA LEU A 105 -2.89 -3.00 19.52
C LEU A 105 -1.53 -2.35 19.82
N LEU A 106 -0.56 -2.54 18.93
CA LEU A 106 0.82 -2.12 19.12
C LEU A 106 1.24 -0.98 18.17
N PHE A 107 0.55 -0.81 17.04
CA PHE A 107 0.94 0.10 15.98
C PHE A 107 -0.26 0.88 15.41
N GLU A 108 -0.07 2.17 15.16
CA GLU A 108 -1.13 3.08 14.66
C GLU A 108 -1.44 2.90 13.16
N PHE A 109 -0.46 2.49 12.35
CA PHE A 109 -0.56 2.47 10.88
C PHE A 109 -0.71 1.05 10.29
N GLU A 110 -1.86 0.42 10.56
CA GLU A 110 -2.16 -0.97 10.20
C GLU A 110 -3.10 -1.09 8.99
N ILE A 111 -2.88 -2.07 8.10
CA ILE A 111 -3.68 -2.27 6.88
C ILE A 111 -4.19 -3.71 6.69
N LEU A 112 -3.63 -4.68 7.39
CA LEU A 112 -3.96 -6.11 7.31
C LEU A 112 -5.41 -6.36 7.70
N HIS A 113 -5.97 -5.66 8.70
CA HIS A 113 -7.37 -5.80 9.06
C HIS A 113 -8.31 -5.31 7.95
N ILE A 114 -7.94 -4.23 7.24
CA ILE A 114 -8.69 -3.75 6.07
C ILE A 114 -8.61 -4.82 4.97
N TYR A 115 -7.44 -5.39 4.75
CA TYR A 115 -7.22 -6.43 3.74
C TYR A 115 -7.97 -7.72 4.06
N ALA A 116 -8.11 -8.06 5.35
CA ALA A 116 -8.86 -9.22 5.80
C ALA A 116 -10.35 -9.08 5.47
N VAL A 117 -10.94 -7.92 5.77
CA VAL A 117 -12.36 -7.63 5.52
C VAL A 117 -12.62 -7.45 4.02
N VAL A 118 -11.90 -6.54 3.37
CA VAL A 118 -12.05 -6.25 1.94
C VAL A 118 -11.69 -7.47 1.08
N GLY A 119 -10.78 -8.33 1.54
CA GLY A 119 -10.43 -9.58 0.87
C GLY A 119 -11.63 -10.51 0.67
N LEU A 120 -12.64 -10.46 1.54
CA LEU A 120 -13.87 -11.26 1.38
C LEU A 120 -14.64 -10.89 0.10
N LEU A 121 -14.53 -9.64 -0.37
CA LEU A 121 -15.09 -9.21 -1.65
C LEU A 121 -14.60 -10.08 -2.80
N LEU A 122 -13.32 -10.49 -2.78
CA LEU A 122 -12.75 -11.34 -3.82
C LEU A 122 -13.44 -12.70 -3.89
N VAL A 123 -13.91 -13.23 -2.76
CA VAL A 123 -14.68 -14.49 -2.72
C VAL A 123 -16.05 -14.34 -3.37
N LEU A 124 -16.65 -13.15 -3.32
CA LEU A 124 -17.96 -12.88 -3.93
C LEU A 124 -17.82 -12.67 -5.44
N VAL A 125 -16.80 -11.91 -5.86
CA VAL A 125 -16.67 -11.47 -7.26
C VAL A 125 -15.79 -12.39 -8.10
N TYR A 126 -15.05 -13.35 -7.54
CA TYR A 126 -14.18 -14.18 -8.37
C TYR A 126 -14.93 -14.97 -9.44
N ARG A 127 -16.22 -15.27 -9.32
CA ARG A 127 -16.92 -15.95 -10.43
C ARG A 127 -17.39 -15.01 -11.53
N TRP A 128 -17.25 -13.70 -11.35
CA TRP A 128 -17.75 -12.73 -12.31
C TRP A 128 -16.92 -12.70 -13.59
N ARG A 129 -17.59 -12.35 -14.69
CA ARG A 129 -16.97 -12.07 -16.00
C ARG A 129 -16.01 -10.89 -15.88
N ASN A 130 -14.94 -10.92 -16.67
CA ASN A 130 -13.90 -9.89 -16.63
C ASN A 130 -14.41 -8.46 -16.85
N ALA A 131 -15.44 -8.28 -17.69
CA ALA A 131 -16.09 -6.98 -17.89
C ALA A 131 -16.72 -6.43 -16.60
N TRP A 132 -17.40 -7.30 -15.84
CA TRP A 132 -18.00 -6.93 -14.55
C TRP A 132 -16.95 -6.66 -13.47
N LEU A 133 -15.79 -7.33 -13.51
CA LEU A 133 -14.68 -7.00 -12.61
C LEU A 133 -14.14 -5.60 -12.89
N LEU A 134 -13.95 -5.23 -14.17
CA LEU A 134 -13.51 -3.89 -14.53
C LEU A 134 -14.56 -2.83 -14.18
N PHE A 135 -15.83 -3.10 -14.48
CA PHE A 135 -16.93 -2.21 -14.11
C PHE A 135 -17.00 -2.02 -12.59
N ALA A 136 -16.97 -3.10 -11.81
CA ALA A 136 -16.99 -3.03 -10.36
C ALA A 136 -15.76 -2.31 -9.79
N SER A 137 -14.57 -2.54 -10.35
CA SER A 137 -13.37 -1.80 -9.95
C SER A 137 -13.50 -0.30 -10.23
N GLY A 138 -14.04 0.09 -11.39
CA GLY A 138 -14.29 1.49 -11.74
C GLY A 138 -15.36 2.11 -10.85
N LEU A 139 -16.45 1.38 -10.60
CA LEU A 139 -17.54 1.82 -9.74
C LEU A 139 -17.10 1.95 -8.28
N LEU A 140 -16.29 1.05 -7.74
CA LEU A 140 -15.73 1.18 -6.39
C LEU A 140 -14.82 2.41 -6.29
N PHE A 141 -14.09 2.69 -7.36
CA PHE A 141 -13.22 3.86 -7.42
C PHE A 141 -14.02 5.17 -7.45
N VAL A 142 -15.01 5.29 -8.34
CA VAL A 142 -15.89 6.46 -8.45
C VAL A 142 -16.83 6.57 -7.24
N GLY A 143 -17.34 5.44 -6.77
CA GLY A 143 -18.25 5.34 -5.63
C GLY A 143 -17.61 5.84 -4.34
N GLY A 144 -16.31 5.59 -4.14
CA GLY A 144 -15.55 6.22 -3.06
C GLY A 144 -15.60 7.75 -3.12
N LEU A 145 -15.59 8.34 -4.33
CA LEU A 145 -15.66 9.81 -4.56
C LEU A 145 -16.98 10.40 -4.08
N GLY A 146 -18.11 9.72 -4.32
CA GLY A 146 -19.40 10.16 -3.82
C GLY A 146 -19.61 9.85 -2.34
N PHE A 147 -19.15 8.68 -1.88
CA PHE A 147 -19.48 8.15 -0.55
C PHE A 147 -18.98 9.05 0.59
N ALA A 148 -17.81 9.67 0.43
CA ALA A 148 -17.26 10.59 1.44
C ALA A 148 -18.11 11.86 1.65
N PHE A 149 -18.85 12.31 0.62
CA PHE A 149 -19.77 13.45 0.72
C PHE A 149 -21.10 13.06 1.38
N TRP A 150 -21.61 11.86 1.09
CA TRP A 150 -22.88 11.37 1.62
C TRP A 150 -22.80 10.81 3.04
N LEU A 151 -21.63 10.32 3.48
CA LEU A 151 -21.48 9.71 4.80
C LEU A 151 -21.46 10.72 5.94
N ALA A 152 -20.88 11.91 5.73
CA ALA A 152 -20.69 12.89 6.81
C ALA A 152 -22.01 13.36 7.47
N PRO A 153 -23.09 13.66 6.72
CA PRO A 153 -24.39 13.97 7.32
C PRO A 153 -24.99 12.78 8.08
N VAL A 154 -24.80 11.55 7.59
CA VAL A 154 -25.32 10.33 8.23
C VAL A 154 -24.60 10.08 9.55
N THR A 155 -23.28 10.25 9.59
CA THR A 155 -22.51 10.06 10.83
C THR A 155 -22.80 11.14 11.87
N ALA A 156 -23.23 12.33 11.45
CA ALA A 156 -23.66 13.38 12.37
C ALA A 156 -24.97 13.05 13.10
N LEU A 157 -25.72 12.05 12.63
CA LEU A 157 -26.89 11.51 13.35
C LEU A 157 -26.49 10.62 14.54
N PHE A 158 -25.23 10.16 14.61
CA PHE A 158 -24.74 9.40 15.75
C PHE A 158 -24.37 10.34 16.89
N THR A 159 -25.27 10.50 17.85
CA THR A 159 -25.09 11.41 18.99
C THR A 159 -24.49 10.72 20.22
N GLY A 160 -23.85 11.50 21.09
CA GLY A 160 -23.24 11.02 22.34
C GLY A 160 -21.85 10.42 22.12
N ALA A 161 -21.09 10.23 23.20
CA ALA A 161 -19.66 9.88 23.11
C ALA A 161 -19.37 8.61 22.28
N PHE A 162 -20.20 7.58 22.40
CA PHE A 162 -20.07 6.37 21.58
C PHE A 162 -20.47 6.62 20.12
N GLY A 163 -21.55 7.35 19.89
CA GLY A 163 -22.01 7.70 18.54
C GLY A 163 -20.98 8.53 17.78
N GLU A 164 -20.40 9.54 18.44
CA GLU A 164 -19.34 10.38 17.88
C GLU A 164 -18.06 9.57 17.59
N ALA A 165 -17.68 8.65 18.47
CA ALA A 165 -16.54 7.75 18.24
C ALA A 165 -16.77 6.80 17.06
N VAL A 166 -17.98 6.27 16.91
CA VAL A 166 -18.36 5.43 15.76
C VAL A 166 -18.42 6.27 14.48
N GLY A 167 -19.00 7.47 14.56
CA GLY A 167 -19.09 8.40 13.44
C GLY A 167 -17.71 8.80 12.93
N SER A 168 -16.80 9.19 13.82
CA SER A 168 -15.42 9.55 13.46
C SER A 168 -14.65 8.36 12.89
N PHE A 169 -14.77 7.17 13.48
CA PHE A 169 -14.17 5.94 12.93
C PHE A 169 -14.68 5.65 11.51
N LEU A 170 -15.99 5.72 11.28
CA LEU A 170 -16.59 5.48 9.97
C LEU A 170 -16.17 6.55 8.96
N VAL A 171 -16.12 7.82 9.36
CA VAL A 171 -15.59 8.89 8.53
C VAL A 171 -14.12 8.59 8.21
N ASP A 172 -13.22 8.39 9.17
CA ASP A 172 -11.80 8.18 8.88
C ASP A 172 -11.54 6.97 7.97
N GLU A 173 -12.26 5.88 8.18
CA GLU A 173 -12.08 4.63 7.42
C GLU A 173 -12.66 4.72 6.00
N PHE A 174 -13.83 5.34 5.83
CA PHE A 174 -14.54 5.41 4.54
C PHE A 174 -14.33 6.72 3.79
N SER A 175 -14.18 7.85 4.47
CA SER A 175 -13.90 9.18 3.88
C SER A 175 -12.48 9.34 3.43
N GLY A 176 -11.53 8.60 4.01
CA GLY A 176 -10.14 8.56 3.56
C GLY A 176 -9.93 7.79 2.24
N PHE A 177 -11.01 7.36 1.57
CA PHE A 177 -10.98 6.58 0.32
C PHE A 177 -10.29 5.22 0.41
N ARG A 178 -9.79 4.83 1.59
CA ARG A 178 -8.88 3.68 1.74
C ARG A 178 -9.61 2.38 1.44
N VAL A 179 -10.73 2.10 2.10
CA VAL A 179 -11.50 0.87 1.88
C VAL A 179 -11.91 0.70 0.41
N PHE A 180 -12.47 1.75 -0.19
CA PHE A 180 -12.90 1.73 -1.60
C PHE A 180 -11.73 1.58 -2.57
N THR A 181 -10.62 2.27 -2.33
CA THR A 181 -9.41 2.15 -3.17
C THR A 181 -8.79 0.76 -3.04
N VAL A 182 -8.70 0.21 -1.83
CA VAL A 182 -8.22 -1.15 -1.57
C VAL A 182 -9.13 -2.15 -2.30
N ALA A 183 -10.45 -2.01 -2.18
CA ALA A 183 -11.42 -2.87 -2.85
C ALA A 183 -11.30 -2.80 -4.38
N ALA A 184 -11.24 -1.59 -4.94
CA ALA A 184 -11.06 -1.37 -6.37
C ALA A 184 -9.76 -2.02 -6.86
N MET A 185 -8.64 -1.78 -6.16
CA MET A 185 -7.33 -2.33 -6.52
C MET A 185 -7.28 -3.86 -6.36
N PHE A 186 -7.95 -4.43 -5.36
CA PHE A 186 -8.08 -5.88 -5.20
C PHE A 186 -8.79 -6.50 -6.40
N VAL A 187 -9.94 -5.94 -6.80
CA VAL A 187 -10.71 -6.42 -7.94
C VAL A 187 -9.92 -6.25 -9.24
N LEU A 188 -9.25 -5.12 -9.43
CA LEU A 188 -8.36 -4.88 -10.57
C LEU A 188 -7.19 -5.88 -10.60
N GLY A 189 -6.59 -6.16 -9.44
CA GLY A 189 -5.53 -7.15 -9.28
C GLY A 189 -5.98 -8.55 -9.66
N LEU A 190 -7.20 -8.95 -9.25
CA LEU A 190 -7.82 -10.20 -9.65
C LEU A 190 -8.00 -10.29 -11.18
N TYR A 191 -8.52 -9.22 -11.80
CA TYR A 191 -8.65 -9.13 -13.26
C TYR A 191 -7.29 -9.28 -13.97
N LEU A 192 -6.26 -8.53 -13.53
CA LEU A 192 -4.92 -8.60 -14.12
C LEU A 192 -4.27 -9.97 -13.92
N GLY A 193 -4.56 -10.62 -12.79
CA GLY A 193 -4.10 -11.97 -12.50
C GLY A 193 -4.69 -13.04 -13.42
N ARG A 194 -5.98 -12.91 -13.75
CA ARG A 194 -6.70 -13.78 -14.71
C ARG A 194 -6.20 -13.63 -16.13
N ARG A 195 -5.91 -12.41 -16.54
CA ARG A 195 -5.36 -12.10 -17.88
C ARG A 195 -3.90 -12.53 -18.06
N ASP A 196 -3.24 -12.95 -16.97
CA ASP A 196 -1.79 -13.16 -16.99
C ASP A 196 -1.02 -11.90 -17.44
N ALA A 197 -1.46 -10.73 -16.99
CA ALA A 197 -0.95 -9.44 -17.47
C ALA A 197 0.56 -9.23 -17.19
N PHE A 198 1.11 -9.95 -16.22
CA PHE A 198 2.51 -9.89 -15.81
C PHE A 198 3.40 -10.93 -16.52
N ALA A 199 2.86 -11.76 -17.42
CA ALA A 199 3.67 -12.59 -18.30
C ALA A 199 4.43 -11.72 -19.31
N ASP A 200 5.62 -12.17 -19.70
CA ASP A 200 6.42 -11.47 -20.70
C ASP A 200 5.95 -11.84 -22.12
N THR A 201 4.93 -11.15 -22.61
CA THR A 201 4.37 -11.29 -23.96
C THR A 201 4.31 -9.92 -24.65
N ALA A 202 4.41 -9.90 -25.98
CA ALA A 202 4.33 -8.66 -26.77
C ALA A 202 3.06 -7.84 -26.47
N ALA A 203 1.92 -8.50 -26.36
CA ALA A 203 0.64 -7.87 -26.00
C ALA A 203 0.68 -7.19 -24.63
N ASN A 204 1.31 -7.82 -23.62
CA ASN A 204 1.47 -7.22 -22.29
C ASN A 204 2.48 -6.06 -22.30
N ARG A 205 3.43 -6.02 -23.24
CA ARG A 205 4.33 -4.87 -23.42
C ARG A 205 3.57 -3.65 -23.90
N VAL A 206 2.75 -3.81 -24.93
CA VAL A 206 1.88 -2.74 -25.44
C VAL A 206 0.90 -2.28 -24.37
N PHE A 207 0.32 -3.22 -23.61
CA PHE A 207 -0.56 -2.90 -22.49
C PHE A 207 0.12 -1.98 -21.45
N PHE A 208 1.30 -2.36 -20.94
CA PHE A 208 1.98 -1.53 -19.94
C PHE A 208 2.48 -0.19 -20.50
N ASN A 209 2.87 -0.11 -21.78
CA ASN A 209 3.19 1.17 -22.41
C ASN A 209 1.98 2.11 -22.46
N ARG A 210 0.80 1.59 -22.83
CA ARG A 210 -0.45 2.37 -22.82
C ARG A 210 -0.79 2.83 -21.40
N VAL A 211 -0.67 1.94 -20.41
CA VAL A 211 -0.88 2.32 -18.99
C VAL A 211 0.09 3.41 -18.58
N LEU A 212 1.36 3.34 -18.97
CA LEU A 212 2.36 4.36 -18.66
C LEU A 212 1.97 5.73 -19.24
N VAL A 213 1.59 5.79 -20.52
CA VAL A 213 1.18 7.05 -21.17
C VAL A 213 -0.10 7.61 -20.54
N VAL A 214 -1.13 6.77 -20.35
CA VAL A 214 -2.39 7.20 -19.74
C VAL A 214 -2.17 7.68 -18.31
N ALA A 215 -1.34 6.98 -17.53
CA ALA A 215 -1.03 7.36 -16.17
C ALA A 215 -0.17 8.64 -16.11
N ALA A 216 0.72 8.89 -17.08
CA ALA A 216 1.49 10.12 -17.18
C ALA A 216 0.60 11.33 -17.46
N VAL A 217 -0.30 11.20 -18.45
CA VAL A 217 -1.28 12.23 -18.79
C VAL A 217 -2.24 12.48 -17.63
N GLY A 218 -2.76 11.40 -17.03
CA GLY A 218 -3.63 11.48 -15.87
C GLY A 218 -2.96 12.13 -14.66
N PHE A 219 -1.69 11.83 -14.42
CA PHE A 219 -0.90 12.48 -13.37
C PHE A 219 -0.70 13.98 -13.64
N ALA A 220 -0.33 14.35 -14.88
CA ALA A 220 -0.14 15.75 -15.25
C ALA A 220 -1.44 16.56 -15.07
N GLY A 221 -2.57 16.02 -15.55
CA GLY A 221 -3.89 16.63 -15.39
C GLY A 221 -4.32 16.75 -13.92
N ALA A 222 -4.21 15.66 -13.16
CA ALA A 222 -4.58 15.65 -11.74
C ALA A 222 -3.68 16.58 -10.90
N LYS A 223 -2.38 16.64 -11.20
CA LYS A 223 -1.44 17.54 -10.51
C LYS A 223 -1.74 19.00 -10.81
N LEU A 224 -1.95 19.35 -12.08
CA LEU A 224 -2.29 20.72 -12.48
C LEU A 224 -3.57 21.17 -11.76
N PHE A 225 -4.61 20.35 -11.79
CA PHE A 225 -5.85 20.65 -11.10
C PHE A 225 -5.63 20.80 -9.59
N TYR A 226 -4.95 19.83 -8.96
CA TYR A 226 -4.64 19.88 -7.53
C TYR A 226 -3.89 21.16 -7.11
N SER A 227 -2.95 21.62 -7.94
CA SER A 227 -2.19 22.86 -7.66
C SER A 227 -3.01 24.15 -7.82
N GLN A 228 -4.02 24.14 -8.70
CA GLN A 228 -4.85 25.33 -8.99
C GLN A 228 -6.18 25.31 -8.22
N PHE A 229 -6.52 24.20 -7.57
CA PHE A 229 -7.82 24.05 -6.93
C PHE A 229 -8.05 25.09 -5.82
N ALA A 230 -7.04 25.32 -4.97
CA ALA A 230 -7.12 26.27 -3.87
C ALA A 230 -7.25 27.72 -4.36
N SER A 231 -6.63 28.08 -5.49
CA SER A 231 -6.72 29.42 -6.07
C SER A 231 -8.05 29.68 -6.79
N VAL A 232 -8.70 28.63 -7.30
CA VAL A 232 -9.98 28.74 -8.03
C VAL A 232 -11.20 28.69 -7.10
N VAL A 233 -11.19 27.84 -6.08
CA VAL A 233 -12.36 27.60 -5.22
C VAL A 233 -12.39 28.49 -3.96
N GLY A 234 -11.26 29.11 -3.62
CA GLY A 234 -11.12 29.92 -2.41
C GLY A 234 -10.96 29.05 -1.15
N ALA A 235 -10.10 29.48 -0.23
CA ALA A 235 -9.68 28.68 0.93
C ALA A 235 -10.76 28.45 2.03
N GLY A 236 -12.00 28.91 1.81
CA GLY A 236 -13.04 29.01 2.85
C GLY A 236 -14.22 28.04 2.77
N ILE A 237 -14.29 27.15 1.77
CA ILE A 237 -15.44 26.27 1.58
C ILE A 237 -15.11 24.89 2.18
N GLY A 238 -15.71 24.50 3.30
CA GLY A 238 -15.51 23.19 3.95
C GLY A 238 -15.61 21.96 3.01
N PRO A 239 -16.56 21.91 2.05
CA PRO A 239 -16.59 20.93 0.97
C PRO A 239 -15.34 20.86 0.08
N ALA A 240 -14.56 21.94 -0.03
CA ALA A 240 -13.34 22.00 -0.84
C ALA A 240 -12.23 21.08 -0.30
N ILE A 241 -12.17 20.83 1.02
CA ILE A 241 -11.20 19.91 1.63
C ILE A 241 -11.44 18.47 1.13
N ARG A 242 -12.70 18.04 0.98
CA ARG A 242 -13.02 16.69 0.49
C ARG A 242 -12.78 16.52 -1.03
N PHE A 243 -12.96 17.60 -1.80
CA PHE A 243 -12.54 17.62 -3.21
C PHE A 243 -11.01 17.53 -3.34
N TYR A 244 -10.27 18.20 -2.45
CA TYR A 244 -8.81 18.13 -2.42
C TYR A 244 -8.29 16.69 -2.20
N ASP A 245 -8.90 15.95 -1.26
CA ASP A 245 -8.57 14.53 -1.00
C ASP A 245 -8.87 13.61 -2.18
N THR A 246 -9.93 13.91 -2.94
CA THR A 246 -10.30 13.19 -4.16
C THR A 246 -9.19 13.32 -5.21
N PHE A 247 -8.76 14.54 -5.51
CA PHE A 247 -7.69 14.76 -6.48
C PHE A 247 -6.33 14.28 -5.99
N PHE A 248 -6.07 14.33 -4.68
CA PHE A 248 -4.91 13.68 -4.07
C PHE A 248 -4.90 12.17 -4.35
N THR A 249 -6.06 11.51 -4.22
CA THR A 249 -6.21 10.07 -4.47
C THR A 249 -6.05 9.73 -5.95
N LEU A 250 -6.68 10.48 -6.86
CA LEU A 250 -6.51 10.30 -8.31
C LEU A 250 -5.05 10.47 -8.73
N LYS A 251 -4.41 11.54 -8.25
CA LYS A 251 -2.97 11.78 -8.46
C LYS A 251 -2.14 10.61 -7.95
N SER A 252 -2.43 10.14 -6.74
CA SER A 252 -1.69 9.03 -6.13
C SER A 252 -1.83 7.73 -6.94
N LEU A 253 -3.03 7.41 -7.43
CA LEU A 253 -3.24 6.23 -8.26
C LEU A 253 -2.57 6.32 -9.63
N ALA A 254 -2.56 7.50 -10.24
CA ALA A 254 -1.83 7.74 -11.47
C ALA A 254 -0.32 7.47 -11.26
N VAL A 255 0.26 7.94 -10.16
CA VAL A 255 1.65 7.65 -9.81
C VAL A 255 1.86 6.16 -9.50
N SER A 256 0.95 5.51 -8.77
CA SER A 256 1.01 4.06 -8.53
C SER A 256 1.01 3.25 -9.83
N ALA A 257 0.19 3.66 -10.82
CA ALA A 257 0.11 3.04 -12.13
C ALA A 257 1.39 3.29 -12.95
N LEU A 258 1.96 4.51 -12.89
CA LEU A 258 3.26 4.84 -13.48
C LEU A 258 4.37 3.96 -12.91
N TYR A 259 4.42 3.80 -11.59
CA TYR A 259 5.39 2.93 -10.94
C TYR A 259 5.23 1.48 -11.33
N LEU A 260 4.01 0.95 -11.29
CA LEU A 260 3.76 -0.43 -11.68
C LEU A 260 4.14 -0.68 -13.13
N ALA A 261 3.66 0.15 -14.07
CA ALA A 261 3.94 -0.01 -15.50
C ALA A 261 5.42 0.23 -15.83
N GLY A 262 6.01 1.31 -15.31
CA GLY A 262 7.41 1.65 -15.49
C GLY A 262 8.32 0.55 -14.96
N MET A 263 8.06 0.05 -13.74
CA MET A 263 8.88 -1.02 -13.16
C MET A 263 8.74 -2.33 -13.95
N MET A 264 7.56 -2.64 -14.51
CA MET A 264 7.40 -3.79 -15.39
C MET A 264 8.16 -3.65 -16.71
N GLN A 265 8.28 -2.45 -17.26
CA GLN A 265 9.12 -2.23 -18.45
C GLN A 265 10.60 -2.26 -18.12
N LEU A 266 11.03 -1.63 -17.02
CA LEU A 266 12.42 -1.64 -16.58
C LEU A 266 12.90 -3.05 -16.22
N TYR A 267 12.05 -3.88 -15.60
CA TYR A 267 12.42 -5.26 -15.25
C TYR A 267 12.72 -6.15 -16.47
N ARG A 268 12.28 -5.74 -17.67
CA ARG A 268 12.62 -6.42 -18.94
C ARG A 268 14.01 -6.08 -19.45
N GLN A 269 14.58 -4.96 -19.04
CA GLN A 269 15.91 -4.54 -19.45
C GLN A 269 16.98 -5.21 -18.56
N PRO A 270 18.05 -5.78 -19.13
CA PRO A 270 19.03 -6.56 -18.36
C PRO A 270 19.75 -5.74 -17.29
N LEU A 271 20.03 -4.45 -17.57
CA LEU A 271 20.66 -3.52 -16.63
C LEU A 271 19.81 -3.32 -15.37
N PHE A 272 18.54 -2.94 -15.55
CA PHE A 272 17.64 -2.65 -14.45
C PHE A 272 17.08 -3.91 -13.77
N ARG A 273 17.03 -5.04 -14.47
CA ARG A 273 16.58 -6.31 -13.88
C ARG A 273 17.42 -6.69 -12.66
N ARG A 274 18.75 -6.52 -12.72
CA ARG A 274 19.64 -6.82 -11.58
C ARG A 274 19.35 -5.92 -10.38
N ALA A 275 19.22 -4.61 -10.63
CA ALA A 275 18.94 -3.63 -9.58
C ALA A 275 17.57 -3.87 -8.93
N LEU A 276 16.52 -4.14 -9.73
CA LEU A 276 15.18 -4.41 -9.21
C LEU A 276 15.07 -5.78 -8.54
N ALA A 277 15.80 -6.80 -9.02
CA ALA A 277 15.83 -8.11 -8.40
C ALA A 277 16.42 -8.09 -6.99
N TRP A 278 17.24 -7.09 -6.65
CA TRP A 278 17.72 -6.88 -5.29
C TRP A 278 16.59 -6.63 -4.28
N LEU A 279 15.45 -6.09 -4.71
CA LEU A 279 14.24 -5.92 -3.89
C LEU A 279 13.40 -7.21 -3.76
N GLY A 280 13.68 -8.24 -4.58
CA GLY A 280 12.94 -9.49 -4.60
C GLY A 280 12.87 -10.21 -3.25
N PRO A 281 13.99 -10.37 -2.51
CA PRO A 281 14.00 -10.97 -1.17
C PRO A 281 13.05 -10.30 -0.17
N LEU A 282 13.00 -8.97 -0.14
CA LEU A 282 12.08 -8.21 0.71
C LEU A 282 10.62 -8.51 0.37
N GLY A 283 10.28 -8.56 -0.92
CA GLY A 283 8.90 -8.89 -1.33
C GLY A 283 8.51 -10.35 -1.10
N LYS A 284 9.46 -11.28 -1.15
CA LYS A 284 9.23 -12.70 -0.79
C LYS A 284 8.94 -12.87 0.70
N MET A 285 9.49 -11.99 1.53
CA MET A 285 9.28 -11.92 2.99
C MET A 285 8.30 -10.81 3.37
N GLY A 286 7.35 -10.46 2.51
CA GLY A 286 6.58 -9.22 2.68
C GLY A 286 5.85 -9.05 4.02
N LEU A 287 5.32 -10.12 4.62
CA LEU A 287 4.69 -10.09 5.94
C LEU A 287 5.74 -9.89 7.04
N SER A 288 6.82 -10.67 7.01
CA SER A 288 7.94 -10.54 7.97
C SER A 288 8.59 -9.16 7.89
N THR A 289 8.80 -8.65 6.67
CA THR A 289 9.37 -7.33 6.41
C THR A 289 8.46 -6.22 6.92
N TYR A 290 7.15 -6.30 6.68
CA TYR A 290 6.20 -5.31 7.18
C TYR A 290 6.11 -5.26 8.72
N VAL A 291 6.04 -6.41 9.37
CA VAL A 291 6.01 -6.48 10.84
C VAL A 291 7.35 -6.03 11.44
N LEU A 292 8.46 -6.42 10.84
CA LEU A 292 9.79 -5.96 11.26
C LEU A 292 9.96 -4.44 11.08
N GLN A 293 9.44 -3.87 9.99
CA GLN A 293 9.40 -2.41 9.80
C GLN A 293 8.63 -1.74 10.94
N SER A 294 7.46 -2.28 11.28
CA SER A 294 6.66 -1.76 12.38
C SER A 294 7.44 -1.80 13.70
N LEU A 295 8.10 -2.92 14.00
CA LEU A 295 8.97 -3.06 15.17
C LEU A 295 10.13 -2.07 15.17
N CYS A 296 10.79 -1.87 14.03
CA CYS A 296 11.85 -0.87 13.89
C CYS A 296 11.33 0.55 14.14
N LEU A 297 10.11 0.89 13.71
CA LEU A 297 9.47 2.17 14.05
C LEU A 297 9.28 2.29 15.56
N LEU A 298 8.74 1.28 16.24
CA LEU A 298 8.57 1.33 17.70
C LEU A 298 9.89 1.50 18.45
N LEU A 299 10.92 0.72 18.09
CA LEU A 299 12.23 0.80 18.71
C LEU A 299 12.87 2.17 18.46
N PHE A 300 12.78 2.68 17.24
CA PHE A 300 13.29 4.00 16.91
C PHE A 300 12.49 5.10 17.62
N ALA A 301 11.17 4.97 17.78
CA ALA A 301 10.35 5.91 18.53
C ALA A 301 10.63 5.88 20.02
N TRP A 302 10.91 4.70 20.58
CA TRP A 302 11.28 4.54 21.98
C TRP A 302 12.64 5.19 22.28
N CYS A 303 13.65 4.94 21.43
CA CYS A 303 14.94 5.62 21.52
C CYS A 303 14.80 7.12 21.24
N GLY A 304 14.17 7.51 20.13
CA GLY A 304 14.07 8.89 19.66
C GLY A 304 13.31 9.79 20.62
N ARG A 305 12.17 9.35 21.17
CA ARG A 305 11.41 10.15 22.16
C ARG A 305 12.21 10.42 23.44
N ARG A 306 13.12 9.52 23.83
CA ARG A 306 13.98 9.71 25.00
C ARG A 306 15.01 10.83 24.81
N TYR A 307 15.48 11.06 23.58
CA TYR A 307 16.54 12.04 23.30
C TYR A 307 16.02 13.36 22.70
N VAL A 308 14.89 13.33 22.00
CA VAL A 308 14.40 14.46 21.18
C VAL A 308 13.11 15.07 21.75
N GLY A 309 12.43 14.38 22.67
CA GLY A 309 11.14 14.83 23.19
C GLY A 309 10.05 14.90 22.11
N ALA A 310 9.13 15.84 22.24
CA ALA A 310 7.99 16.02 21.33
C ALA A 310 8.34 16.76 20.02
N ALA A 311 9.53 17.38 19.92
CA ALA A 311 9.91 18.27 18.83
C ALA A 311 10.13 17.58 17.46
N GLY A 312 10.24 16.24 17.45
CA GLY A 312 10.57 15.47 16.25
C GLY A 312 11.99 15.73 15.73
N LEU A 313 12.39 15.00 14.69
CA LEU A 313 13.75 15.02 14.15
C LEU A 313 13.84 15.84 12.84
N PRO A 314 15.02 16.45 12.56
CA PRO A 314 15.28 17.09 11.27
C PRO A 314 15.13 16.11 10.10
N LEU A 315 14.59 16.60 8.97
CA LEU A 315 14.26 15.77 7.80
C LEU A 315 15.44 14.90 7.33
N GLN A 316 16.64 15.48 7.28
CA GLN A 316 17.85 14.77 6.85
C GLN A 316 18.24 13.60 7.77
N VAL A 317 18.07 13.77 9.09
CA VAL A 317 18.35 12.71 10.07
C VAL A 317 17.34 11.58 9.90
N VAL A 318 16.07 11.93 9.70
CA VAL A 318 15.00 10.96 9.47
C VAL A 318 15.23 10.17 8.17
N LEU A 319 15.58 10.85 7.08
CA LEU A 319 15.90 10.19 5.80
C LEU A 319 17.13 9.29 5.90
N GLY A 320 18.18 9.73 6.58
CA GLY A 320 19.39 8.94 6.81
C GLY A 320 19.11 7.69 7.64
N ALA A 321 18.37 7.83 8.74
CA ALA A 321 17.96 6.69 9.58
C ALA A 321 17.04 5.73 8.83
N ALA A 322 16.06 6.23 8.06
CA ALA A 322 15.18 5.41 7.25
C ALA A 322 15.97 4.59 6.22
N ALA A 323 16.93 5.21 5.53
CA ALA A 323 17.77 4.53 4.54
C ALA A 323 18.66 3.47 5.19
N LEU A 324 19.31 3.81 6.31
CA LEU A 324 20.21 2.89 7.03
C LEU A 324 19.45 1.65 7.55
N LEU A 325 18.32 1.86 8.23
CA LEU A 325 17.51 0.77 8.78
C LEU A 325 16.91 -0.10 7.67
N PHE A 326 16.47 0.50 6.57
CA PHE A 326 15.99 -0.25 5.41
C PHE A 326 17.11 -1.08 4.76
N ALA A 327 18.31 -0.51 4.60
CA ALA A 327 19.46 -1.23 4.05
C ALA A 327 19.86 -2.41 4.95
N ALA A 328 19.88 -2.21 6.28
CA ALA A 328 20.11 -3.28 7.25
C ALA A 328 19.04 -4.37 7.16
N GLN A 329 17.77 -3.98 7.05
CA GLN A 329 16.66 -4.91 6.87
C GLN A 329 16.76 -5.69 5.56
N ALA A 330 17.15 -5.04 4.47
CA ALA A 330 17.37 -5.68 3.18
C ALA A 330 18.51 -6.69 3.26
N ALA A 331 19.65 -6.32 3.83
CA ALA A 331 20.78 -7.22 4.04
C ALA A 331 20.37 -8.44 4.88
N ALA A 332 19.61 -8.24 5.96
CA ALA A 332 19.08 -9.31 6.78
C ALA A 332 18.13 -10.23 6.00
N ALA A 333 17.26 -9.70 5.14
CA ALA A 333 16.36 -10.50 4.31
C ALA A 333 17.11 -11.34 3.27
N HIS A 334 18.16 -10.78 2.66
CA HIS A 334 19.05 -11.51 1.74
C HIS A 334 19.78 -12.64 2.46
N ALA A 335 20.42 -12.36 3.60
CA ALA A 335 21.11 -13.36 4.41
C ALA A 335 20.15 -14.46 4.90
N TRP A 336 18.93 -14.10 5.30
CA TRP A 336 17.91 -15.03 5.76
C TRP A 336 17.49 -16.00 4.66
N LEU A 337 17.17 -15.50 3.47
CA LEU A 337 16.72 -16.33 2.34
C LEU A 337 17.84 -17.17 1.70
N HIS A 338 19.10 -16.91 2.07
CA HIS A 338 20.20 -17.82 1.76
C HIS A 338 20.07 -19.14 2.55
N ARG A 339 19.62 -19.08 3.81
CA ARG A 339 19.51 -20.24 4.71
C ARG A 339 18.10 -20.85 4.76
N PHE A 340 17.06 -20.03 4.63
CA PHE A 340 15.66 -20.42 4.79
C PHE A 340 14.84 -20.22 3.51
N ARG A 341 13.76 -20.99 3.36
CA ARG A 341 12.87 -20.95 2.18
C ARG A 341 11.86 -19.80 2.24
N TYR A 342 11.48 -19.39 3.45
CA TYR A 342 10.44 -18.41 3.74
C TYR A 342 10.93 -17.47 4.84
N GLY A 343 10.35 -16.27 4.92
CA GLY A 343 10.47 -15.48 6.13
C GLY A 343 9.75 -16.16 7.31
N PRO A 344 10.10 -15.79 8.55
CA PRO A 344 9.56 -16.44 9.75
C PRO A 344 8.02 -16.36 9.81
N LEU A 345 7.45 -15.18 9.54
CA LEU A 345 5.99 -15.03 9.54
C LEU A 345 5.33 -15.69 8.33
N GLU A 346 5.97 -15.71 7.15
CA GLU A 346 5.46 -16.44 5.99
C GLU A 346 5.42 -17.95 6.23
N TRP A 347 6.40 -18.47 6.97
CA TRP A 347 6.44 -19.87 7.37
C TRP A 347 5.33 -20.20 8.37
N LEU A 348 5.15 -19.39 9.41
CA LEU A 348 4.02 -19.52 10.35
C LEU A 348 2.69 -19.44 9.61
N TRP A 349 2.55 -18.44 8.74
CA TRP A 349 1.38 -18.21 7.91
C TRP A 349 1.02 -19.41 7.05
N ARG A 350 2.00 -19.97 6.33
CA ARG A 350 1.79 -21.17 5.50
C ARG A 350 1.47 -22.38 6.35
N SER A 351 2.17 -22.57 7.46
CA SER A 351 1.94 -23.71 8.35
C SER A 351 0.54 -23.67 8.95
N ALA A 352 0.06 -22.49 9.37
CA ALA A 352 -1.30 -22.27 9.84
C ALA A 352 -2.35 -22.43 8.72
N THR A 353 -2.04 -21.99 7.49
CA THR A 353 -2.93 -22.14 6.33
C THR A 353 -3.19 -23.61 6.01
N TYR A 354 -2.13 -24.43 6.00
CA TYR A 354 -2.22 -25.86 5.67
C TYR A 354 -2.45 -26.75 6.90
N ARG A 355 -2.44 -26.16 8.11
CA ARG A 355 -2.47 -26.88 9.40
C ARG A 355 -1.38 -27.95 9.52
N GLN A 356 -0.23 -27.69 8.90
CA GLN A 356 0.90 -28.61 8.81
C GLN A 356 2.21 -27.82 8.76
N TRP A 357 3.17 -28.20 9.62
CA TRP A 357 4.49 -27.58 9.67
C TRP A 357 5.23 -27.75 8.34
N GLN A 358 5.54 -26.63 7.70
CA GLN A 358 6.24 -26.64 6.41
C GLN A 358 7.77 -26.75 6.62
N PRO A 359 8.51 -27.37 5.70
CA PRO A 359 9.97 -27.41 5.80
C PRO A 359 10.55 -25.99 5.63
N MET A 360 11.28 -25.53 6.62
CA MET A 360 11.78 -24.15 6.69
C MET A 360 13.17 -23.97 6.06
N ARG A 361 14.07 -24.94 6.24
CA ARG A 361 15.46 -24.87 5.75
C ARG A 361 15.53 -25.23 4.26
N ARG A 362 16.41 -24.55 3.53
CA ARG A 362 16.83 -25.03 2.19
C ARG A 362 17.63 -26.32 2.40
N LYS A 363 17.36 -27.32 1.55
CA LYS A 363 18.15 -28.55 1.54
C LYS A 363 19.51 -28.24 0.95
#